data_AF-A0AAW9DJN2-F1
#
_entry.id   AF-A0AAW9DJN2-F1
#
_cell.length_a   1.000
_cell.length_b   1.000
_cell.length_c   1.000
_cell.angle_alpha   90.00
_cell.angle_beta   90.00
_cell.angle_gamma   90.00
#
_symmetry.space_group_name_H-M   'P 1'
#
loop_
_entity.id
_entity.type
_entity.pdbx_description
1 polymer ?
#
loop_
_entity_poly.entity_id
_entity_poly.type
_entity_poly.pdbx_seq_one_letter_code
_entity_poly.pdbx_strand_id
1 'polypeptide(L)'
;MIAADLTFDRQALLEKIRVAMKPARFQHVLGVEQAALVLADQYGCDPKKASLAALLHDYAKEVEDQVFLDLIAKYDLDKDLLNWDNNIWHGVVGAYKIAEDFGLKDEEIFQAI
;
A
#
# COMPACT_ATOMS: atom_id res chain seq x y z
N MET A 1 20.65 8.89 1.93
CA MET A 1 19.64 7.85 2.20
C MET A 1 19.29 7.94 3.68
N ILE A 2 18.17 8.60 4.00
CA ILE A 2 17.65 8.58 5.37
C ILE A 2 16.77 7.33 5.39
N ALA A 3 17.19 6.30 6.11
CA ALA A 3 16.32 5.14 6.38
C ALA A 3 15.03 5.69 6.99
N ALA A 4 13.89 5.42 6.36
CA ALA A 4 12.60 5.76 6.95
C ALA A 4 12.53 5.07 8.30
N ASP A 5 12.26 5.83 9.37
CA ASP A 5 11.97 5.25 10.66
C ASP A 5 10.60 4.57 10.54
N LEU A 6 10.59 3.27 10.23
CA LEU A 6 9.39 2.44 10.11
C LEU A 6 8.84 2.08 11.49
N THR A 7 8.70 3.08 12.37
CA THR A 7 8.17 2.95 13.72
C THR A 7 6.64 3.01 13.70
N PHE A 8 6.03 1.99 13.10
CA PHE A 8 4.59 1.75 13.26
C PHE A 8 4.35 0.80 14.43
N ASP A 9 3.41 1.15 15.30
CA ASP A 9 2.81 0.15 16.19
C ASP A 9 2.04 -0.86 15.32
N ARG A 10 2.46 -2.12 15.33
CA ARG A 10 1.91 -3.15 14.44
C ARG A 10 0.41 -3.34 14.65
N GLN A 11 -0.05 -3.28 15.90
CA GLN A 11 -1.46 -3.48 16.20
C GLN A 11 -2.31 -2.34 15.65
N ALA A 12 -1.86 -1.09 15.83
CA ALA A 12 -2.51 0.10 15.26
C ALA A 12 -2.49 0.07 13.72
N LEU A 13 -1.38 -0.35 13.11
CA LEU A 13 -1.26 -0.52 11.65
C LEU A 13 -2.29 -1.54 11.14
N LEU A 14 -2.32 -2.73 11.72
CA LEU A 14 -3.25 -3.79 11.32
C LEU A 14 -4.70 -3.36 11.50
N GLU A 15 -5.03 -2.68 12.58
CA GLU A 15 -6.39 -2.20 12.81
C GLU A 15 -6.80 -1.18 11.76
N LYS A 16 -5.90 -0.25 11.41
CA LYS A 16 -6.15 0.74 10.35
C LYS A 16 -6.35 0.08 8.98
N ILE A 17 -5.56 -0.92 8.64
CA ILE A 17 -5.72 -1.68 7.38
C ILE A 17 -7.05 -2.45 7.40
N ARG A 18 -7.37 -3.10 8.52
CA ARG A 18 -8.57 -3.92 8.68
C ARG A 18 -9.86 -3.13 8.48
N VAL A 19 -9.92 -1.88 8.94
CA VAL A 19 -11.13 -1.05 8.77
C VAL A 19 -11.30 -0.50 7.35
N ALA A 20 -10.25 -0.53 6.52
CA ALA A 20 -10.27 -0.01 5.16
C ALA A 20 -10.77 -1.04 4.12
N MET A 21 -10.96 -2.31 4.49
CA MET A 21 -11.30 -3.37 3.55
C MET A 21 -12.17 -4.47 4.19
N LYS A 22 -12.82 -5.26 3.35
CA LYS A 22 -13.61 -6.42 3.77
C LYS A 22 -12.75 -7.48 4.48
N PRO A 23 -13.33 -8.27 5.40
CA PRO A 23 -12.60 -9.31 6.13
C PRO A 23 -11.84 -10.32 5.25
N ALA A 24 -12.42 -10.71 4.11
CA ALA A 24 -11.78 -11.62 3.17
C ALA A 24 -10.48 -11.05 2.58
N ARG A 25 -10.47 -9.75 2.24
CA ARG A 25 -9.27 -9.07 1.74
C ARG A 25 -8.24 -8.88 2.84
N PHE A 26 -8.68 -8.56 4.04
CA PHE A 26 -7.76 -8.46 5.18
C PHE A 26 -7.03 -9.80 5.41
N GLN A 27 -7.73 -10.93 5.32
CA GLN A 27 -7.09 -12.26 5.39
C GLN A 27 -6.11 -12.51 4.23
N HIS A 28 -6.46 -12.09 3.00
CA HIS A 28 -5.53 -12.12 1.86
C HIS A 28 -4.26 -11.33 2.15
N VAL A 29 -4.39 -10.10 2.64
CA VAL A 29 -3.25 -9.23 2.99
C VAL A 29 -2.34 -9.86 4.04
N LEU A 30 -2.89 -10.49 5.08
CA LEU A 30 -2.10 -11.22 6.08
C LEU A 30 -1.36 -12.42 5.47
N GLY A 31 -1.99 -13.12 4.52
CA GLY A 31 -1.35 -14.20 3.76
C GLY A 31 -0.19 -13.70 2.89
N VAL A 32 -0.37 -12.55 2.23
CA VAL A 32 0.67 -11.91 1.41
C VAL A 32 1.83 -11.43 2.28
N GLU A 33 1.57 -10.86 3.45
CA GLU A 33 2.62 -10.51 4.43
C GLU A 33 3.45 -11.73 4.81
N GLN A 34 2.80 -12.84 5.15
CA GLN A 34 3.48 -14.08 5.52
C GLN A 34 4.35 -14.62 4.39
N ALA A 35 3.86 -14.58 3.15
CA ALA A 35 4.63 -15.00 1.98
C ALA A 35 5.81 -14.05 1.70
N ALA A 36 5.59 -12.73 1.80
CA ALA A 36 6.63 -11.72 1.60
C ALA A 36 7.77 -11.86 2.62
N LEU A 37 7.46 -12.17 3.88
CA LEU A 37 8.48 -12.42 4.90
C LEU A 37 9.32 -13.67 4.59
N VAL A 38 8.71 -14.75 4.10
CA VAL A 38 9.44 -15.97 3.68
C VAL A 38 10.35 -15.67 2.50
N LEU A 39 9.86 -14.91 1.51
CA LEU A 39 10.65 -14.51 0.35
C LEU A 39 11.79 -13.56 0.75
N ALA A 40 11.54 -12.62 1.66
CA ALA A 40 12.55 -11.69 2.14
C ALA A 40 13.71 -12.41 2.83
N ASP A 41 13.41 -13.40 3.69
CA ASP A 41 14.42 -14.26 4.31
C ASP A 41 15.21 -15.05 3.27
N GLN A 42 14.52 -15.67 2.32
CA GLN A 42 15.14 -16.49 1.27
C GLN A 42 16.08 -15.69 0.35
N TYR A 43 15.73 -14.44 0.03
CA TYR A 43 16.46 -13.62 -0.95
C TYR A 43 17.29 -12.49 -0.32
N GLY A 44 17.31 -12.37 1.01
CA GLY A 44 18.10 -11.37 1.73
C GLY A 44 17.59 -9.93 1.59
N CYS A 45 16.27 -9.75 1.46
CA CYS A 45 15.62 -8.43 1.45
C CYS A 45 15.33 -7.94 2.88
N ASP A 46 15.11 -6.63 3.08
CA ASP A 46 14.71 -6.11 4.38
C ASP A 46 13.29 -6.62 4.77
N PRO A 47 13.16 -7.44 5.83
CA PRO A 47 11.89 -8.02 6.22
C PRO A 47 10.86 -6.98 6.69
N LYS A 48 11.30 -5.83 7.23
CA LYS A 48 10.38 -4.76 7.65
C LYS A 48 9.74 -4.08 6.45
N LYS A 49 10.54 -3.79 5.42
CA LYS A 49 10.02 -3.21 4.17
C LYS A 49 9.12 -4.19 3.44
N ALA A 50 9.53 -5.46 3.35
CA ALA A 50 8.73 -6.51 2.71
C ALA A 50 7.37 -6.71 3.40
N SER A 51 7.34 -6.80 4.74
CA SER A 51 6.11 -6.88 5.52
C SER A 51 5.23 -5.66 5.30
N LEU A 52 5.78 -4.44 5.39
CA LEU A 52 4.98 -3.22 5.27
C LEU A 52 4.41 -3.03 3.85
N ALA A 53 5.20 -3.28 2.81
CA ALA A 53 4.72 -3.24 1.43
C ALA A 53 3.59 -4.26 1.19
N ALA A 54 3.80 -5.50 1.65
CA ALA A 54 2.80 -6.55 1.55
C ALA A 54 1.49 -6.22 2.30
N LEU A 55 1.60 -5.63 3.49
CA LEU A 55 0.45 -5.20 4.27
C LEU A 55 -0.36 -4.07 3.60
N LEU A 56 0.31 -3.22 2.82
CA LEU A 56 -0.29 -2.02 2.25
C LEU A 56 -0.66 -2.16 0.76
N HIS A 57 -0.20 -3.20 0.05
CA HIS A 57 -0.37 -3.34 -1.41
C HIS A 57 -1.82 -3.19 -1.89
N ASP A 58 -2.77 -3.69 -1.09
CA ASP A 58 -4.19 -3.71 -1.41
C ASP A 58 -5.01 -2.69 -0.59
N TYR A 59 -4.34 -1.77 0.12
CA TYR A 59 -5.00 -0.82 1.03
C TYR A 59 -6.05 0.04 0.32
N ALA A 60 -5.81 0.41 -0.94
CA ALA A 60 -6.75 1.20 -1.73
C ALA A 60 -7.74 0.35 -2.55
N LYS A 61 -7.70 -0.98 -2.46
CA LYS A 61 -8.39 -1.85 -3.44
C LYS A 61 -9.92 -1.78 -3.39
N GLU A 62 -10.50 -1.36 -2.27
CA GLU A 62 -11.95 -1.22 -2.08
C GLU A 62 -12.40 0.22 -1.90
N VAL A 63 -11.54 1.16 -2.29
CA VAL A 63 -11.83 2.59 -2.27
C VAL A 63 -12.71 2.95 -3.47
N GLU A 64 -13.64 3.89 -3.27
CA GLU A 64 -14.53 4.44 -4.30
C GLU A 64 -13.75 5.14 -5.41
N ASP A 65 -14.20 5.00 -6.65
CA ASP A 65 -13.54 5.55 -7.85
C ASP A 65 -13.27 7.05 -7.74
N GLN A 66 -14.20 7.81 -7.13
CA GLN A 66 -14.06 9.26 -6.96
C GLN A 66 -12.79 9.63 -6.20
N VAL A 67 -12.36 8.83 -5.22
CA VAL A 67 -11.14 9.10 -4.47
C VAL A 67 -9.91 9.01 -5.37
N PHE A 68 -9.89 8.06 -6.31
CA PHE A 68 -8.80 7.97 -7.29
C PHE A 68 -8.80 9.15 -8.25
N LEU A 69 -9.97 9.57 -8.74
CA LEU A 69 -10.09 10.74 -9.60
C LEU A 69 -9.60 12.02 -8.90
N ASP A 70 -9.97 12.19 -7.63
CA ASP A 70 -9.52 13.32 -6.81
C ASP A 70 -8.01 13.29 -6.58
N LEU A 71 -7.42 12.12 -6.35
CA LEU A 71 -5.97 11.96 -6.19
C LEU A 71 -5.23 12.23 -7.51
N ILE A 72 -5.72 11.72 -8.63
CA ILE A 72 -5.17 12.00 -9.97
C ILE A 72 -5.12 13.51 -10.21
N ALA A 73 -6.21 14.22 -9.91
CA ALA A 73 -6.28 15.67 -10.06
C ALA A 73 -5.40 16.41 -9.05
N LYS A 74 -5.41 16.01 -7.78
CA LYS A 74 -4.67 16.65 -6.68
C LYS A 74 -3.16 16.61 -6.89
N TYR A 75 -2.65 15.49 -7.38
CA TYR A 75 -1.23 15.25 -7.59
C TYR A 75 -0.77 15.52 -9.03
N ASP A 76 -1.66 16.03 -9.90
CA ASP A 76 -1.40 16.26 -11.32
C ASP A 76 -0.75 15.04 -12.01
N LEU A 77 -1.35 13.86 -11.78
CA LEU A 77 -0.88 12.60 -12.34
C LEU A 77 -1.19 12.52 -13.84
N ASP A 78 -0.60 11.52 -14.52
CA ASP A 78 -0.84 11.31 -15.95
C ASP A 78 -2.35 11.19 -16.24
N LYS A 79 -2.83 12.03 -17.16
CA LYS A 79 -4.25 12.08 -17.55
C LYS A 79 -4.70 10.81 -18.24
N ASP A 80 -3.78 10.00 -18.79
CA ASP A 80 -4.15 8.69 -19.31
C ASP A 80 -4.75 7.79 -18.23
N LEU A 81 -4.38 7.98 -16.95
CA LEU A 81 -4.97 7.25 -15.82
C LEU A 81 -6.50 7.36 -15.78
N LEU A 82 -7.10 8.44 -16.31
CA LEU A 82 -8.55 8.62 -16.37
C LEU A 82 -9.26 7.63 -17.31
N ASN A 83 -8.51 6.95 -18.18
CA ASN A 83 -9.04 5.94 -19.10
C ASN A 83 -9.05 4.52 -18.51
N TRP A 84 -8.57 4.35 -17.28
CA TRP A 84 -8.43 3.05 -16.61
C TRP A 84 -9.45 2.89 -15.48
N ASP A 85 -9.32 1.82 -14.70
CA ASP A 85 -10.21 1.50 -13.59
C ASP A 85 -9.42 1.12 -12.33
N ASN A 86 -10.16 0.75 -11.28
CA ASN A 86 -9.63 0.32 -9.99
C ASN A 86 -8.50 -0.72 -10.11
N ASN A 87 -8.51 -1.62 -11.11
CA ASN A 87 -7.44 -2.61 -11.30
C ASN A 87 -6.07 -1.99 -11.61
N ILE A 88 -6.04 -0.78 -12.17
CA ILE A 88 -4.81 0.00 -12.32
C ILE A 88 -4.65 0.96 -11.14
N TRP A 89 -5.72 1.66 -10.76
CA TRP A 89 -5.63 2.73 -9.77
C TRP A 89 -5.21 2.27 -8.38
N HIS A 90 -5.67 1.11 -7.91
CA HIS A 90 -5.40 0.68 -6.54
C HIS A 90 -3.91 0.54 -6.21
N GLY A 91 -3.07 0.20 -7.18
CA GLY A 91 -1.61 0.23 -7.03
C GLY A 91 -1.08 1.63 -7.31
N VAL A 92 -1.15 2.05 -8.58
CA VAL A 92 -0.49 3.26 -9.10
C VAL A 92 -0.93 4.54 -8.39
N VAL A 93 -2.24 4.71 -8.19
CA VAL A 93 -2.81 5.89 -7.52
C VAL A 93 -2.96 5.63 -6.01
N GLY A 94 -3.17 4.38 -5.61
CA GLY A 94 -3.30 3.98 -4.20
C GLY A 94 -2.05 4.29 -3.36
N ALA A 95 -0.85 4.27 -3.96
CA ALA A 95 0.38 4.70 -3.30
C ALA A 95 0.28 6.12 -2.71
N TYR A 96 -0.38 7.06 -3.39
CA TYR A 96 -0.60 8.42 -2.91
C TYR A 96 -1.53 8.45 -1.70
N LYS A 97 -2.61 7.65 -1.72
CA LYS A 97 -3.50 7.49 -0.57
C LYS A 97 -2.75 6.93 0.64
N ILE A 98 -1.89 5.94 0.43
CA ILE A 98 -1.07 5.34 1.49
C ILE A 98 -0.10 6.37 2.06
N ALA A 99 0.53 7.19 1.21
CA ALA A 99 1.42 8.26 1.64
C ALA A 99 0.69 9.28 2.55
N GLU A 100 -0.52 9.70 2.17
CA GLU A 100 -1.34 10.63 2.98
C GLU A 100 -1.79 10.00 4.31
N ASP A 101 -2.34 8.78 4.25
CA ASP A 101 -2.94 8.14 5.42
C ASP A 101 -1.88 7.71 6.44
N PHE A 102 -0.70 7.28 6.01
CA PHE A 102 0.34 6.74 6.89
C PHE A 102 1.51 7.68 7.13
N GLY A 103 1.59 8.82 6.43
CA GLY A 103 2.75 9.71 6.49
C GLY A 103 4.05 9.03 6.01
N LEU A 104 3.93 7.97 5.23
CA LEU A 104 5.05 7.16 4.75
C LEU A 104 5.76 7.88 3.60
N LYS A 105 7.09 7.75 3.54
CA LYS A 105 7.95 8.41 2.54
C LYS A 105 9.01 7.48 1.92
N ASP A 106 8.92 6.18 2.18
CA ASP A 106 9.92 5.22 1.69
C ASP A 106 9.61 4.86 0.23
N GLU A 107 10.43 5.37 -0.69
CA GLU A 107 10.27 5.18 -2.14
C GLU A 107 10.32 3.71 -2.55
N GLU A 108 11.11 2.87 -1.86
CA GLU A 108 11.22 1.44 -2.18
C GLU A 108 9.91 0.71 -1.85
N ILE A 109 9.25 1.10 -0.76
CA ILE A 109 7.94 0.56 -0.39
C ILE A 109 6.88 0.99 -1.41
N PHE A 110 6.86 2.26 -1.82
CA PHE A 110 5.91 2.73 -2.82
C PHE A 110 6.14 2.14 -4.21
N GLN A 111 7.38 1.83 -4.57
CA GLN A 111 7.68 1.17 -5.84
C GLN A 111 7.24 -0.31 -5.84
N ALA A 112 7.22 -0.95 -4.67
CA ALA A 112 6.80 -2.35 -4.53
C ALA A 112 5.28 -2.53 -4.47
N ILE A 113 4.53 -1.47 -4.14
CA ILE A 113 3.07 -1.41 -4.10
C ILE A 113 2.53 -1.07 -5.49
#